data_AF-A0A183B820-F1
#
_entry.id   AF-A0A183B820-F1
#
_cell.length_a   1.000
_cell.length_b   1.000
_cell.length_c   1.000
_cell.angle_alpha   90.00
_cell.angle_beta   90.00
_cell.angle_gamma   90.00
#
_symmetry.space_group_name_H-M   'P 1'
#
loop_
_entity.id
_entity.type
_entity.pdbx_description
1 polymer ?
#
loop_
_entity_poly.entity_id
_entity_poly.type
_entity_poly.pdbx_seq_one_letter_code
_entity_poly.pdbx_strand_id
1 'polypeptide(L)' 'MHLHCCVVSDELNHTSLVLGCRLSGATIRRFKHNDMDDLERILEEAVVYGQPRTHRPYKKILIVVEGIYR' A
#
# COMPACT_ATOMS: atom_id res chain seq x y z
N MET A 1 15.24 10.19 -4.49
CA MET A 1 15.24 8.71 -4.52
C MET A 1 13.87 8.21 -4.09
N HIS A 2 12.95 7.93 -5.01
CA HIS A 2 11.72 7.21 -4.64
C HIS A 2 12.10 5.74 -4.54
N LEU A 3 11.99 5.15 -3.35
CA LEU A 3 12.15 3.72 -3.20
C LEU A 3 11.03 3.05 -3.99
N HIS A 4 11.37 2.09 -4.85
CA HIS A 4 10.45 1.37 -5.74
C HIS A 4 9.55 0.39 -4.97
N CYS A 5 8.95 0.84 -3.87
CA CYS A 5 8.10 0.07 -2.97
C CYS A 5 6.68 0.63 -2.99
N CYS A 6 5.69 -0.27 -2.99
CA CYS A 6 4.30 0.06 -2.72
C CYS A 6 3.92 -0.48 -1.35
N VAL A 7 3.36 0.36 -0.49
CA VAL A 7 2.70 -0.06 0.75
C VAL A 7 1.20 -0.01 0.51
N VAL A 8 0.51 -1.12 0.76
CA VAL A 8 -0.94 -1.24 0.74
C VAL A 8 -1.41 -1.36 2.19
N SER A 9 -2.00 -0.29 2.72
CA SER A 9 -2.38 -0.18 4.12
C SER A 9 -3.87 -0.40 4.29
N ASP A 10 -4.28 -1.16 5.30
CA ASP A 10 -5.67 -1.17 5.76
C ASP A 10 -6.09 0.27 6.14
N GLU A 11 -7.34 0.65 5.87
CA GLU A 11 -7.85 1.98 6.14
C GLU A 11 -7.98 2.33 7.63
N LEU A 12 -8.08 1.31 8.49
CA LEU A 12 -8.16 1.46 9.96
C LEU A 12 -6.79 1.39 10.65
N ASN A 13 -5.69 1.22 9.91
CA ASN A 13 -4.35 1.32 10.48
C ASN A 13 -4.13 2.68 11.13
N HIS A 14 -3.42 2.69 12.27
CA HIS A 14 -3.15 3.92 12.99
C HIS A 14 -2.31 4.90 12.17
N THR A 15 -2.62 6.20 12.29
CA THR A 15 -2.00 7.28 11.50
C THR A 15 -0.47 7.29 11.60
N SER A 16 0.11 6.89 12.74
CA SER A 16 1.57 6.83 12.92
C SER A 16 2.23 5.83 11.96
N LEU A 17 1.58 4.70 11.67
CA LEU A 17 2.08 3.69 10.75
C LEU A 17 2.05 4.22 9.31
N VAL A 18 0.95 4.84 8.91
CA VAL A 18 0.80 5.48 7.59
C VAL A 18 1.84 6.59 7.41
N LEU A 19 2.09 7.39 8.45
CA LEU A 19 3.10 8.45 8.43
C LEU A 19 4.52 7.87 8.27
N GLY A 20 4.85 6.81 9.01
CA GLY A 20 6.13 6.11 8.87
C GLY A 20 6.35 5.62 7.43
N CYS A 21 5.33 5.03 6.82
CA CYS A 21 5.38 4.64 5.41
C CYS A 21 5.60 5.84 4.47
N ARG A 22 4.99 7.00 4.75
CA ARG A 22 5.17 8.21 3.92
C ARG A 22 6.60 8.72 3.98
N LEU A 23 7.15 8.77 5.18
CA LEU A 23 8.52 9.23 5.41
C LEU A 23 9.56 8.31 4.75
N SER A 24 9.23 7.02 4.55
CA SER A 24 10.08 6.10 3.78
C SER A 24 10.15 6.43 2.27
N GLY A 25 9.28 7.28 1.75
CA GLY A 25 9.21 7.61 0.31
C GLY A 25 8.59 6.51 -0.55
N ALA A 26 7.93 5.52 0.05
CA ALA A 26 7.16 4.50 -0.66
C ALA A 26 5.86 5.09 -1.24
N THR A 27 5.35 4.49 -2.32
CA THR A 27 3.97 4.76 -2.77
C THR A 27 3.01 4.12 -1.78
N ILE A 28 2.01 4.85 -1.31
CA ILE A 28 1.01 4.31 -0.38
C ILE A 28 -0.33 4.25 -1.07
N ARG A 29 -0.96 3.09 -0.97
CA ARG A 29 -2.35 2.83 -1.33
C ARG A 29 -3.08 2.36 -0.08
N ARG A 30 -4.38 2.63 0.01
CA ARG A 30 -5.23 2.17 1.11
C ARG A 30 -6.32 1.29 0.55
N PHE A 31 -6.58 0.16 1.20
CA PHE A 31 -7.71 -0.71 0.91
C PHE A 31 -8.72 -0.63 2.07
N LYS A 32 -9.99 -0.86 1.75
CA LYS A 32 -11.06 -0.84 2.76
C LYS A 32 -10.94 -2.00 3.74
N HIS A 33 -11.28 -1.75 5.00
CA HIS A 33 -11.14 -2.74 6.05
C HIS A 33 -12.10 -3.89 5.82
N ASN A 34 -11.58 -5.13 5.94
CA ASN A 34 -12.35 -6.36 5.73
C ASN A 34 -12.97 -6.49 4.32
N ASP A 35 -12.45 -5.77 3.32
CA ASP A 35 -12.85 -5.85 1.92
C ASP A 35 -11.71 -6.43 1.08
N MET A 36 -11.76 -7.75 0.87
CA MET A 36 -10.72 -8.47 0.12
C MET A 36 -10.76 -8.18 -1.37
N ASP A 37 -11.94 -7.85 -1.92
CA ASP A 37 -12.10 -7.51 -3.33
C ASP A 37 -11.41 -6.16 -3.64
N ASP A 38 -11.53 -5.18 -2.73
CA ASP A 38 -10.82 -3.91 -2.84
C ASP A 38 -9.30 -4.08 -2.72
N LEU A 39 -8.84 -4.95 -1.81
CA LEU A 39 -7.43 -5.31 -1.69
C LEU A 39 -6.90 -5.95 -2.98
N GLU A 40 -7.62 -6.94 -3.53
CA GLU A 40 -7.26 -7.61 -4.78
C GLU A 40 -7.15 -6.61 -5.93
N ARG A 41 -8.17 -5.77 -6.14
CA ARG A 41 -8.16 -4.72 -7.15
C ARG A 41 -6.94 -3.80 -7.03
N ILE A 42 -6.59 -3.39 -5.81
CA ILE A 42 -5.43 -2.53 -5.55
C ILE A 42 -4.12 -3.24 -5.88
N LEU A 43 -4.00 -4.52 -5.55
CA LEU A 43 -2.82 -5.33 -5.83
C LEU A 43 -2.67 -5.56 -7.34
N GLU A 44 -3.75 -5.90 -8.04
CA GLU A 44 -3.77 -6.02 -9.50
C GLU A 44 -3.29 -4.73 -10.17
N GLU A 45 -3.86 -3.58 -9.78
CA GLU A 45 -3.42 -2.29 -10.31
C GLU A 45 -1.93 -2.03 -10.06
N ALA A 46 -1.44 -2.35 -8.86
CA ALA A 46 -0.04 -2.15 -8.50
C ALA A 46 0.91 -3.08 -9.29
N VAL A 47 0.50 -4.31 -9.56
CA VAL A 47 1.27 -5.30 -10.32
C VAL A 47 1.26 -4.98 -11.81
N VAL A 48 0.08 -4.70 -12.37
CA VAL A 48 -0.12 -4.48 -13.82
C VAL A 48 0.43 -3.12 -14.26
N TYR A 49 0.09 -2.05 -13.56
CA TYR A 49 0.46 -0.69 -13.98
C TYR A 49 1.76 -0.18 -13.34
N GLY A 50 2.22 -0.81 -12.26
CA GLY A 50 3.43 -0.40 -11.55
C GLY A 50 3.34 1.02 -10.98
N GLN A 51 4.46 1.72 -11.00
CA GLN A 51 4.60 3.08 -10.44
C GLN A 51 3.80 4.12 -11.27
N PRO A 52 2.99 4.99 -10.65
CA PRO A 52 2.05 5.89 -11.35
C PRO A 52 2.66 6.80 -12.43
N ARG A 53 3.93 7.18 -12.27
CA ARG A 53 4.62 8.12 -13.20
C ARG A 53 5.52 7.43 -14.21
N THR A 54 6.07 6.28 -13.85
CA THR A 54 7.12 5.65 -14.65
C THR A 54 6.64 4.35 -15.29
N HIS A 55 5.48 3.84 -14.86
CA HIS A 55 4.95 2.52 -15.21
C HIS A 55 5.94 1.38 -14.97
N ARG A 56 7.00 1.63 -14.18
CA ARG A 56 7.96 0.59 -13.82
C ARG A 56 7.36 -0.29 -12.75
N PRO A 57 7.57 -1.61 -12.81
CA PRO A 57 7.16 -2.52 -11.76
C PRO A 57 7.66 -2.06 -10.38
N TYR A 58 6.87 -2.31 -9.34
CA TYR A 58 7.36 -2.19 -7.98
C TYR A 58 8.37 -3.31 -7.71
N LYS A 59 9.48 -2.98 -7.04
CA LYS A 59 10.44 -3.99 -6.55
C LYS A 59 9.89 -4.77 -5.37
N LYS A 60 8.96 -4.16 -4.63
CA LYS A 60 8.32 -4.75 -3.44
C LYS A 60 6.93 -4.15 -3.27
N ILE A 61 5.97 -5.01 -2.93
CA ILE A 61 4.65 -4.61 -2.45
C ILE A 61 4.53 -5.16 -1.03
N LEU A 62 4.20 -4.31 -0.06
CA LEU A 62 4.02 -4.66 1.34
C LEU A 62 2.58 -4.37 1.74
N ILE A 63 1.86 -5.38 2.20
CA ILE A 63 0.53 -5.20 2.79
C ILE A 63 0.72 -5.02 4.29
N VAL A 64 0.08 -4.00 4.86
CA VAL A 64 0.16 -3.72 6.30
C VAL A 64 -1.24 -3.69 6.89
N VAL A 65 -1.42 -4.49 7.93
CA VAL A 65 -2.65 -4.59 8.71
C VAL A 65 -2.27 -4.51 10.18
N GLU A 66 -2.95 -3.65 10.92
CA GLU A 66 -2.83 -3.51 12.37
C GLU A 66 -4.03 -4.20 13.01
N GLY A 67 -3.78 -5.24 13.79
CA GLY A 67 -4.84 -5.97 14.50
C GLY A 67 -5.30 -5.18 15.71
N ILE A 68 -6.31 -4.32 15.54
CA ILE A 68 -7.09 -3.84 16.69
C ILE A 68 -8.22 -4.83 16.92
N TYR A 69 -7.92 -5.88 17.69
CA TYR A 69 -8.93 -6.75 18.27
C TYR A 69 -9.94 -5.88 19.04
N ARG A 70 -11.21 -5.95 18.66
CA ARG A 70 -12.33 -5.68 19.57
C ARG A 70 -13.23 -6.89 19.59
#